data_AF-A0A1W1H7K9-F1
#
_entry.id   AF-A0A1W1H7K9-F1
#
_cell.length_a   1.000
_cell.length_b   1.000
_cell.length_c   1.000
_cell.angle_alpha   90.00
_cell.angle_beta   90.00
_cell.angle_gamma   90.00
#
_symmetry.space_group_name_H-M   'P 1'
#
loop_
_entity.id
_entity.type
_entity.pdbx_description
1 polymer ?
#
loop_
_entity_poly.entity_id
_entity_poly.type
_entity_poly.pdbx_seq_one_letter_code
_entity_poly.pdbx_strand_id
1 'polypeptide(L)' 'MKSIDEQILRVTKEIVVKFIEMGRLSPSSIHESFRDIYATVSETVKSNESASSQMTQEEPK' A
#
# COMPACT_ATOMS: atom_id res chain seq x y z
N MET A 1 11.49 -14.33 0.99
CA MET A 1 10.71 -13.17 0.48
C MET A 1 10.77 -12.06 1.52
N LYS A 2 10.80 -10.78 1.10
CA LYS A 2 10.63 -9.66 2.03
C LYS A 2 9.22 -9.69 2.62
N SER A 3 9.06 -9.28 3.88
CA SER A 3 7.73 -9.24 4.53
C SER A 3 6.76 -8.38 3.70
N ILE A 4 5.46 -8.68 3.75
CA ILE A 4 4.41 -7.81 3.17
C ILE A 4 4.59 -6.37 3.68
N ASP A 5 4.92 -6.19 4.96
CA ASP A 5 5.11 -4.86 5.55
C ASP A 5 6.31 -4.11 4.94
N GLU A 6 7.41 -4.83 4.66
CA GLU A 6 8.58 -4.24 3.98
C GLU A 6 8.24 -3.85 2.53
N GLN A 7 7.39 -4.61 1.87
CA GLN A 7 6.93 -4.31 0.51
C GLN A 7 6.03 -3.07 0.51
N ILE A 8 5.08 -2.97 1.45
CA ILE A 8 4.23 -1.79 1.63
C ILE A 8 5.08 -0.54 1.88
N LEU A 9 6.06 -0.61 2.79
CA LEU A 9 6.95 0.51 3.08
C LEU A 9 7.79 0.93 1.86
N ARG A 10 8.30 -0.04 1.10
CA ARG A 10 9.08 0.24 -0.12
C ARG A 10 8.23 0.97 -1.16
N VAL A 11 7.04 0.44 -1.45
CA VAL A 11 6.12 1.02 -2.44
C VAL A 11 5.68 2.42 -2.01
N THR A 12 5.31 2.59 -0.75
CA THR A 12 4.96 3.91 -0.17
C THR A 12 6.08 4.92 -0.41
N LYS A 13 7.32 4.56 -0.07
CA LYS A 13 8.50 5.41 -0.28
C LYS A 13 8.70 5.76 -1.76
N GLU A 14 8.53 4.81 -2.67
CA GLU A 14 8.69 5.05 -4.11
C GLU A 14 7.62 6.00 -4.67
N ILE A 15 6.36 5.86 -4.28
CA ILE A 15 5.28 6.77 -4.70
C ILE A 15 5.57 8.19 -4.21
N VAL A 16 5.92 8.35 -2.93
CA VAL A 16 6.24 9.67 -2.34
C VAL A 16 7.40 10.34 -3.07
N VAL A 17 8.50 9.62 -3.29
CA VAL A 17 9.66 10.15 -4.01
C VAL A 17 9.28 10.53 -5.44
N LYS A 18 8.50 9.71 -6.14
CA LYS A 18 8.03 10.02 -7.50
C LYS A 18 7.17 11.28 -7.54
N PHE A 19 6.32 11.51 -6.54
CA PHE A 19 5.49 12.70 -6.49
C PHE A 19 6.33 13.96 -6.23
N ILE A 20 7.39 13.86 -5.43
CA ILE A 20 8.36 14.95 -5.23
C ILE A 20 9.13 15.23 -6.53
N GLU A 21 9.65 14.20 -7.19
CA GLU A 21 10.38 14.32 -8.47
C GLU A 21 9.52 14.98 -9.57
N MET A 22 8.21 14.72 -9.57
CA MET A 22 7.25 15.31 -10.51
C MET A 22 6.73 16.69 -10.08
N GLY A 23 7.19 17.23 -8.95
CA GLY A 23 6.73 18.51 -8.41
C GLY A 23 5.26 18.51 -7.96
N ARG A 24 4.70 17.33 -7.66
CA ARG A 24 3.31 17.15 -7.19
C ARG A 24 3.20 17.12 -5.67
N LEU A 25 4.33 17.00 -4.96
CA LEU A 25 4.41 16.97 -3.51
C LEU A 25 5.65 17.74 -3.06
N SER A 26 5.52 18.52 -1.99
CA SER A 26 6.66 19.26 -1.41
C SER A 26 7.42 18.37 -0.43
N PRO A 27 8.76 18.37 -0.40
CA PRO A 27 9.52 17.68 0.63
C PRO A 27 9.10 18.04 2.07
N SER A 28 8.59 19.26 2.29
CA SER A 28 8.10 19.72 3.59
C SER A 28 6.85 18.98 4.07
N SER A 29 6.02 18.45 3.15
CA SER A 29 4.79 17.71 3.47
C SER A 29 4.99 16.19 3.56
N ILE A 30 6.24 15.71 3.55
CA ILE A 30 6.51 14.26 3.50
C ILE A 30 5.87 13.49 4.67
N HIS A 31 5.81 14.11 5.85
CA HIS A 31 5.29 13.48 7.06
C HIS A 31 3.80 13.10 6.92
N GLU A 32 2.96 14.03 6.47
CA GLU A 32 1.53 13.79 6.25
C GLU A 32 1.32 12.87 5.04
N SER A 33 1.91 13.20 3.89
CA SER A 33 1.66 12.47 2.65
C SER A 33 2.14 11.01 2.70
N PHE A 34 3.25 10.73 3.40
CA PHE A 34 3.72 9.35 3.56
C PHE A 34 2.71 8.50 4.34
N ARG A 35 2.02 9.06 5.36
CA ARG A 35 1.01 8.31 6.12
C ARG A 35 -0.23 8.03 5.28
N ASP A 36 -0.70 9.01 4.52
CA ASP A 36 -1.88 8.85 3.66
C ASP A 36 -1.64 7.80 2.57
N ILE A 37 -0.47 7.85 1.93
CA ILE A 37 -0.08 6.87 0.90
C ILE A 37 0.13 5.50 1.54
N TYR A 38 0.78 5.42 2.71
CA TYR A 38 0.98 4.15 3.42
C TYR A 38 -0.35 3.50 3.77
N ALA A 39 -1.29 4.27 4.32
CA ALA A 39 -2.63 3.80 4.65
C ALA A 39 -3.32 3.21 3.42
N THR A 40 -3.34 3.97 2.32
CA THR A 40 -3.92 3.56 1.04
C THR A 40 -3.34 2.24 0.51
N VAL A 41 -2.01 2.13 0.47
CA VAL A 41 -1.33 0.91 -0.01
C VAL A 41 -1.59 -0.26 0.94
N SER A 42 -1.49 -0.03 2.25
CA SER A 42 -1.67 -1.08 3.25
C SER A 42 -3.10 -1.62 3.27
N GLU A 43 -4.10 -0.76 3.14
CA GLU A 43 -5.51 -1.14 3.06
C GLU A 43 -5.78 -1.95 1.80
N THR A 44 -5.26 -1.51 0.66
CA THR A 44 -5.42 -2.22 -0.62
C THR A 44 -4.84 -3.64 -0.54
N VAL A 45 -3.64 -3.79 0.02
CA VAL A 45 -2.97 -5.10 0.16
C VAL A 45 -3.72 -6.00 1.14
N LYS A 46 -4.07 -5.49 2.34
CA LYS A 46 -4.73 -6.27 3.40
C LYS A 46 -6.18 -6.63 3.06
N SER A 47 -6.88 -5.77 2.33
CA SER A 47 -8.23 -6.07 1.82
C SER A 47 -8.18 -7.21 0.81
N ASN A 48 -7.16 -7.27 -0.03
CA ASN A 48 -6.97 -8.37 -0.97
C ASN A 48 -6.65 -9.71 -0.27
N GLU A 49 -5.83 -9.70 0.79
CA GLU A 49 -5.56 -10.89 1.62
C GLU A 49 -6.86 -11.43 2.27
N SER A 50 -7.72 -10.53 2.72
CA SER A 50 -9.01 -10.86 3.34
C SER A 50 -10.01 -11.42 2.31
N ALA A 51 -10.03 -10.88 1.08
CA ALA A 51 -10.88 -11.37 -0.01
C ALA A 51 -10.42 -12.73 -0.57
N SER A 52 -9.11 -12.95 -0.66
CA SER A 52 -8.51 -14.22 -1.11
C SER A 52 -8.84 -15.39 -0.16
N SER A 53 -9.02 -15.09 1.13
CA SER A 53 -9.38 -16.09 2.15
C SER A 53 -10.86 -16.52 2.12
N GLN A 54 -11.74 -15.83 1.36
CA GLN A 54 -13.19 -16.08 1.33
C GLN A 54 -13.70 -16.87 0.10
N MET A 55 -12.84 -17.19 -0.88
CA MET A 55 -13.26 -17.90 -2.11
C MET A 55 -13.18 -19.44 -2.04
N THR A 56 -12.96 -20.06 -0.87
CA THR A 56 -12.70 -21.52 -0.75
C THR A 56 -13.85 -22.36 -0.17
N GLN A 57 -15.07 -21.83 -0.03
CA GLN A 57 -16.21 -22.65 0.41
C GLN A 57 -17.48 -22.31 -0.36
N GLU A 58 -17.71 -22.95 -1.52
CA GLU A 58 -19.02 -23.47 -1.96
C GLU A 58 -18.77 -24.49 -3.10
N GLU A 59 -18.66 -25.77 -2.75
CA GLU A 59 -18.84 -26.90 -3.68
C GLU A 59 -20.29 -27.40 -3.50
N PRO A 60 -21.15 -27.35 -4.53
CA PRO A 60 -22.48 -27.93 -4.42
C PRO A 60 -22.38 -29.46 -4.59
N LYS A 61 -22.97 -30.14 -3.62
CA LYS A 61 -23.12 -31.60 -3.48
C LYS A 61 -23.86 -32.26 -4.66
#